data_AF-A0A945YMV6-F1
#
_entry.id   AF-A0A945YMV6-F1
#
_cell.length_a   1.000
_cell.length_b   1.000
_cell.length_c   1.000
_cell.angle_alpha   90.00
_cell.angle_beta   90.00
_cell.angle_gamma   90.00
#
_symmetry.space_group_name_H-M   'P 1'
#
loop_
_entity.id
_entity.type
_entity.pdbx_description
1 polymer ?
#
loop_
_entity_poly.entity_id
_entity_poly.type
_entity_poly.pdbx_seq_one_letter_code
_entity_poly.pdbx_strand_id
1 'polypeptide(L)'
;GLSGDVIIAGGGGDNASSAIGVGVVKGGDAFVSLGTSGVLFAASEAYQPDAASAVHTFCHALPDTWHQMGVILAATDAMNWFSKVLNSSVQEMTNNLGELKAPSDTLFLPYLGGERTPHNDSKIRASFINLDHNADRETMIRAVIEGVTFAFRDSFDALTSTGTDIKQLVAVGGGSKSEYWVQAIATTLGLPISIPVSGDYGGAFGAARLSMIAQGASKDEVAIPPKIKKIIEPVLPLHDEYLSALNSYRSTYKALKTLT
;
A
#
# COMPACT_ATOMS: atom_id res chain seq x y z
N GLY A 1 -6.61 -40.26 6.16
CA GLY A 1 -6.75 -39.55 4.88
C GLY A 1 -8.15 -38.97 4.80
N LEU A 2 -8.41 -38.10 3.80
CA LEU A 2 -9.77 -37.62 3.50
C LEU A 2 -10.59 -38.72 2.82
N SER A 3 -11.90 -38.75 3.04
CA SER A 3 -12.86 -39.69 2.44
C SER A 3 -13.87 -38.96 1.55
N GLY A 4 -14.16 -39.49 0.36
CA GLY A 4 -15.08 -38.89 -0.61
C GLY A 4 -14.37 -38.05 -1.69
N ASP A 5 -15.16 -37.51 -2.62
CA ASP A 5 -14.65 -36.68 -3.71
C ASP A 5 -14.29 -35.27 -3.20
N VAL A 6 -13.07 -34.82 -3.51
CA VAL A 6 -12.56 -33.51 -3.12
C VAL A 6 -12.32 -32.67 -4.37
N ILE A 7 -13.08 -31.59 -4.52
CA ILE A 7 -12.88 -30.59 -5.57
C ILE A 7 -11.69 -29.71 -5.19
N ILE A 8 -10.75 -29.54 -6.12
CA ILE A 8 -9.65 -28.58 -6.01
C ILE A 8 -9.98 -27.39 -6.91
N ALA A 9 -10.11 -26.20 -6.30
CA ALA A 9 -10.35 -24.98 -7.05
C ALA A 9 -9.13 -24.60 -7.92
N GLY A 10 -9.36 -23.79 -8.97
CA GLY A 10 -8.27 -23.26 -9.79
C GLY A 10 -7.28 -22.38 -9.00
N GLY A 11 -7.74 -21.76 -7.91
CA GLY A 11 -6.93 -20.92 -7.04
C GLY A 11 -6.64 -19.55 -7.64
N GLY A 12 -5.60 -18.89 -7.12
CA GLY A 12 -5.12 -17.60 -7.58
C GLY A 12 -3.74 -17.28 -7.01
N GLY A 13 -3.07 -16.28 -7.58
CA GLY A 13 -1.85 -15.72 -7.00
C GLY A 13 -2.10 -15.18 -5.57
N ASP A 14 -1.04 -14.91 -4.83
CA ASP A 14 -1.10 -14.42 -3.45
C ASP A 14 -1.88 -13.10 -3.30
N ASN A 15 -1.66 -12.13 -4.19
CA ASN A 15 -2.37 -10.85 -4.19
C ASN A 15 -3.86 -11.00 -4.53
N ALA A 16 -4.17 -11.72 -5.62
CA ALA A 16 -5.56 -11.96 -6.03
C ALA A 16 -6.32 -12.80 -4.98
N SER A 17 -5.67 -13.78 -4.36
CA SER A 17 -6.25 -14.55 -3.26
C SER A 17 -6.46 -13.65 -2.03
N SER A 18 -5.49 -12.80 -1.68
CA SER A 18 -5.65 -11.87 -0.56
C SER A 18 -6.81 -10.89 -0.80
N ALA A 19 -7.00 -10.39 -2.03
CA ALA A 19 -8.16 -9.60 -2.44
C ALA A 19 -9.49 -10.32 -2.16
N ILE A 20 -9.62 -11.61 -2.50
CA ILE A 20 -10.78 -12.43 -2.10
C ILE A 20 -10.92 -12.49 -0.57
N GLY A 21 -9.83 -12.65 0.15
CA GLY A 21 -9.79 -12.72 1.61
C GLY A 21 -10.30 -11.44 2.29
N VAL A 22 -9.98 -10.27 1.73
CA VAL A 22 -10.44 -8.97 2.24
C VAL A 22 -11.73 -8.46 1.57
N GLY A 23 -12.31 -9.22 0.64
CA GLY A 23 -13.54 -8.86 -0.07
C GLY A 23 -13.38 -7.72 -1.09
N VAL A 24 -12.18 -7.51 -1.62
CA VAL A 24 -11.87 -6.54 -2.68
C VAL A 24 -12.07 -7.24 -4.02
N VAL A 25 -13.28 -7.17 -4.57
CA VAL A 25 -13.68 -7.98 -5.73
C VAL A 25 -14.55 -7.24 -6.75
N LYS A 26 -14.98 -6.02 -6.46
CA LYS A 26 -15.76 -5.17 -7.36
C LYS A 26 -14.89 -4.04 -7.89
N GLY A 27 -15.21 -3.52 -9.08
CA GLY A 27 -14.49 -2.40 -9.66
C GLY A 27 -14.39 -1.22 -8.70
N GLY A 28 -13.17 -0.73 -8.47
CA GLY A 28 -12.89 0.38 -7.56
C GLY A 28 -12.69 -0.01 -6.10
N ASP A 29 -13.00 -1.26 -5.71
CA ASP A 29 -12.57 -1.77 -4.41
C ASP A 29 -11.03 -1.81 -4.37
N ALA A 30 -10.45 -1.36 -3.28
CA ALA A 30 -9.01 -1.29 -3.13
C ALA A 30 -8.55 -1.63 -1.71
N PHE A 31 -7.31 -2.11 -1.61
CA PHE A 31 -6.61 -2.20 -0.33
C PHE A 31 -5.20 -1.65 -0.43
N VAL A 32 -4.71 -1.15 0.70
CA VAL A 32 -3.31 -0.80 0.92
C VAL A 32 -2.69 -1.83 1.85
N SER A 33 -1.66 -2.53 1.39
CA SER A 33 -0.89 -3.49 2.18
C SER A 33 0.42 -2.87 2.63
N LEU A 34 0.53 -2.64 3.94
CA LEU A 34 1.75 -2.20 4.60
C LEU A 34 2.54 -3.41 5.12
N GLY A 35 3.07 -4.21 4.19
CA GLY A 35 3.99 -5.31 4.45
C GLY A 35 5.46 -4.89 4.37
N THR A 36 6.38 -5.86 4.31
CA THR A 36 7.82 -5.61 4.04
C THR A 36 7.96 -4.75 2.79
N SER A 37 7.32 -5.18 1.71
CA SER A 37 6.99 -4.37 0.54
C SER A 37 5.56 -3.82 0.66
N GLY A 38 5.32 -2.68 0.04
CA GLY A 38 4.00 -2.05 -0.04
C GLY A 38 3.27 -2.49 -1.31
N VAL A 39 1.95 -2.69 -1.21
CA VAL A 39 1.09 -2.93 -2.37
C VAL A 39 -0.14 -2.04 -2.27
N LEU A 40 -0.43 -1.28 -3.32
CA LEU A 40 -1.73 -0.71 -3.57
C LEU A 40 -2.44 -1.57 -4.60
N PHE A 41 -3.50 -2.26 -4.21
CA PHE A 41 -4.27 -3.15 -5.07
C PHE A 41 -5.62 -2.52 -5.35
N ALA A 42 -6.09 -2.56 -6.60
CA ALA A 42 -7.45 -2.19 -6.98
C ALA A 42 -8.05 -3.26 -7.90
N ALA A 43 -9.26 -3.72 -7.58
CA ALA A 43 -10.04 -4.55 -8.48
C ALA A 43 -10.64 -3.69 -9.61
N SER A 44 -10.74 -4.26 -10.80
CA SER A 44 -11.29 -3.59 -11.99
C SER A 44 -12.20 -4.52 -12.77
N GLU A 45 -13.21 -3.93 -13.42
CA GLU A 45 -14.15 -4.63 -14.28
C GLU A 45 -13.58 -4.88 -15.69
N ALA A 46 -12.44 -4.27 -16.02
CA ALA A 46 -11.82 -4.38 -17.33
C ALA A 46 -10.30 -4.45 -17.25
N TYR A 47 -9.68 -5.00 -18.29
CA TYR A 47 -8.24 -4.95 -18.48
C TYR A 47 -7.79 -3.52 -18.82
N GLN A 48 -7.13 -2.85 -17.86
CA GLN A 48 -6.67 -1.45 -17.97
C GLN A 48 -5.14 -1.35 -17.76
N PRO A 49 -4.31 -1.73 -18.74
CA PRO A 49 -2.85 -1.74 -18.55
C PRO A 49 -2.20 -0.36 -18.70
N ASP A 50 -1.16 -0.11 -17.90
CA ASP A 50 -0.17 0.93 -18.16
C ASP A 50 1.23 0.43 -17.77
N ALA A 51 1.88 -0.26 -18.71
CA ALA A 51 3.23 -0.78 -18.50
C ALA A 51 4.29 0.34 -18.38
N ALA A 52 4.02 1.54 -18.91
CA ALA A 52 4.97 2.64 -18.91
C ALA A 52 5.13 3.25 -17.51
N SER A 53 4.06 3.25 -16.71
CA SER A 53 4.11 3.61 -15.28
C SER A 53 4.47 2.44 -14.36
N ALA A 54 4.87 1.29 -14.91
CA ALA A 54 5.21 0.09 -14.15
C ALA A 54 4.10 -0.40 -13.20
N VAL A 55 2.85 -0.07 -13.50
CA VAL A 55 1.67 -0.66 -12.85
C VAL A 55 1.47 -2.06 -13.41
N HIS A 56 1.24 -3.03 -12.53
CA HIS A 56 0.87 -4.37 -12.95
C HIS A 56 -0.63 -4.44 -13.20
N THR A 57 -1.02 -5.15 -14.26
CA THR A 57 -2.43 -5.43 -14.57
C THR A 57 -2.57 -6.90 -14.91
N PHE A 58 -3.32 -7.63 -14.08
CA PHE A 58 -3.49 -9.07 -14.20
C PHE A 58 -4.97 -9.46 -14.14
N CYS A 59 -5.29 -10.69 -14.54
CA CYS A 59 -6.60 -11.27 -14.27
C CYS A 59 -6.80 -11.41 -12.75
N HIS A 60 -8.01 -11.14 -12.27
CA HIS A 60 -8.40 -11.49 -10.91
C HIS A 60 -8.64 -13.01 -10.80
N ALA A 61 -8.77 -13.53 -9.59
CA ALA A 61 -9.18 -14.91 -9.33
C ALA A 61 -10.68 -15.19 -9.64
N LEU A 62 -11.42 -14.20 -10.13
CA LEU A 62 -12.84 -14.31 -10.48
C LEU A 62 -13.03 -14.11 -11.99
N PRO A 63 -14.02 -14.78 -12.61
CA PRO A 63 -14.36 -14.56 -14.01
C PRO A 63 -14.66 -13.09 -14.31
N ASP A 64 -14.30 -12.65 -15.52
CA ASP A 64 -14.59 -11.30 -16.04
C ASP A 64 -14.17 -10.17 -15.09
N THR A 65 -13.10 -10.38 -14.34
CA THR A 65 -12.57 -9.44 -13.34
C THR A 65 -11.06 -9.35 -13.48
N TRP A 66 -10.53 -8.14 -13.36
CA TRP A 66 -9.10 -7.83 -13.40
C TRP A 66 -8.67 -7.14 -12.11
N HIS A 67 -7.37 -6.94 -11.95
CA HIS A 67 -6.84 -6.08 -10.92
C HIS A 67 -5.59 -5.36 -11.37
N GLN A 68 -5.34 -4.21 -10.75
CA GLN A 68 -4.10 -3.47 -10.85
C GLN A 68 -3.34 -3.47 -9.54
N MET A 69 -2.02 -3.37 -9.64
CA MET A 69 -1.15 -3.21 -8.48
C MET A 69 -0.05 -2.20 -8.73
N GLY A 70 0.05 -1.23 -7.83
CA GLY A 70 1.27 -0.47 -7.61
C GLY A 70 2.10 -1.16 -6.53
N VAL A 71 3.41 -1.31 -6.78
CA VAL A 71 4.30 -2.04 -5.87
C VAL A 71 5.46 -1.16 -5.42
N ILE A 72 5.59 -1.05 -4.10
CA ILE A 72 6.62 -0.29 -3.40
C ILE A 72 7.60 -1.30 -2.80
N LEU A 73 8.85 -1.31 -3.25
CA LEU A 73 9.78 -2.39 -2.89
C LEU A 73 10.13 -2.43 -1.41
N ALA A 74 10.25 -1.27 -0.76
CA ALA A 74 10.52 -1.16 0.68
C ALA A 74 9.49 -0.25 1.36
N ALA A 75 8.47 -0.85 1.98
CA ALA A 75 7.50 -0.14 2.81
C ALA A 75 7.89 -0.25 4.29
N THR A 76 7.42 -1.27 5.01
CA THR A 76 7.88 -1.47 6.40
C THR A 76 9.35 -1.86 6.48
N ASP A 77 9.94 -2.37 5.39
CA ASP A 77 11.38 -2.63 5.33
C ASP A 77 12.22 -1.35 5.42
N ALA A 78 11.71 -0.21 4.91
CA ALA A 78 12.37 1.08 5.09
C ALA A 78 12.47 1.47 6.57
N MET A 79 11.39 1.22 7.33
CA MET A 79 11.39 1.41 8.78
C MET A 79 12.29 0.40 9.49
N ASN A 80 12.32 -0.87 9.08
CA ASN A 80 13.23 -1.88 9.65
C ASN A 80 14.71 -1.55 9.40
N TRP A 81 15.03 -1.02 8.21
CA TRP A 81 16.36 -0.52 7.90
C TRP A 81 16.72 0.65 8.82
N PHE A 82 15.83 1.64 8.93
CA PHE A 82 16.10 2.82 9.74
C PHE A 82 16.17 2.50 11.25
N SER A 83 15.41 1.50 11.70
CA SER A 83 15.46 0.98 13.07
C SER A 83 16.87 0.49 13.44
N LYS A 84 17.57 -0.16 12.51
CA LYS A 84 18.95 -0.61 12.69
C LYS A 84 19.92 0.57 12.76
N VAL A 85 19.69 1.61 11.93
CA VAL A 85 20.49 2.85 11.94
C VAL A 85 20.38 3.57 13.28
N LEU A 86 19.17 3.70 13.82
CA LEU A 86 18.91 4.37 15.10
C LEU A 86 19.10 3.48 16.33
N ASN A 87 19.42 2.20 16.15
CA ASN A 87 19.48 1.19 17.20
C ASN A 87 18.21 1.21 18.09
N SER A 88 17.04 1.14 17.48
CA SER A 88 15.73 1.20 18.14
C SER A 88 14.73 0.28 17.47
N SER A 89 13.69 -0.12 18.18
CA SER A 89 12.61 -0.91 17.60
C SER A 89 11.68 -0.05 16.74
N VAL A 90 11.09 -0.64 15.70
CA VAL A 90 10.06 0.04 14.90
C VAL A 90 8.89 0.50 15.76
N GLN A 91 8.50 -0.30 16.76
CA GLN A 91 7.42 0.04 17.68
C GLN A 91 7.71 1.32 18.48
N GLU A 92 8.91 1.47 19.02
CA GLU A 92 9.31 2.70 19.74
C GLU A 92 9.31 3.93 18.82
N MET A 93 9.76 3.76 17.57
CA MET A 93 9.79 4.84 16.59
C MET A 93 8.39 5.30 16.18
N THR A 94 7.41 4.39 16.08
CA THR A 94 6.06 4.73 15.61
C THR A 94 5.06 5.07 16.71
N ASN A 95 5.26 4.62 17.95
CA ASN A 95 4.29 4.80 19.03
C ASN A 95 4.19 6.24 19.57
N ASN A 96 5.26 7.03 19.44
CA ASN A 96 5.39 8.32 20.11
C ASN A 96 5.27 9.53 19.18
N LEU A 97 4.77 9.34 17.95
CA LEU A 97 4.68 10.42 16.95
C LEU A 97 3.56 11.44 17.22
N GLY A 98 2.63 11.12 18.11
CA GLY A 98 1.50 11.99 18.44
C GLY A 98 0.51 12.14 17.29
N GLU A 99 -0.05 13.35 17.13
CA GLU A 99 -0.94 13.69 16.02
C GLU A 99 -0.19 13.85 14.70
N LEU A 100 -0.87 13.64 13.57
CA LEU A 100 -0.30 13.90 12.25
C LEU A 100 0.11 15.37 12.13
N LYS A 101 1.30 15.60 11.59
CA LYS A 101 1.88 16.95 11.41
C LYS A 101 2.14 17.18 9.92
N ALA A 102 2.22 18.46 9.52
CA ALA A 102 2.69 18.82 8.18
C ALA A 102 4.12 18.29 7.95
N PRO A 103 4.45 17.77 6.75
CA PRO A 103 5.80 17.32 6.43
C PRO A 103 6.83 18.41 6.66
N SER A 104 8.02 18.03 7.12
CA SER A 104 9.15 18.96 7.18
C SER A 104 9.83 19.10 5.81
N ASP A 105 10.82 19.99 5.71
CA ASP A 105 11.64 20.09 4.51
C ASP A 105 12.61 18.90 4.32
N THR A 106 12.80 18.06 5.35
CA THR A 106 13.58 16.81 5.24
C THR A 106 12.77 15.75 4.50
N LEU A 107 13.34 15.22 3.41
CA LEU A 107 12.70 14.20 2.59
C LEU A 107 13.45 12.87 2.70
N PHE A 108 12.70 11.77 2.54
CA PHE A 108 13.27 10.44 2.39
C PHE A 108 12.73 9.76 1.13
N LEU A 109 13.62 9.25 0.28
CA LEU A 109 13.27 8.35 -0.80
C LEU A 109 13.43 6.89 -0.32
N PRO A 110 12.38 6.04 -0.34
CA PRO A 110 12.41 4.71 0.25
C PRO A 110 13.04 3.62 -0.64
N TYR A 111 13.85 3.99 -1.63
CA TYR A 111 14.29 3.10 -2.70
C TYR A 111 15.48 2.19 -2.32
N LEU A 112 15.43 1.52 -1.17
CA LEU A 112 16.54 0.70 -0.65
C LEU A 112 17.01 -0.38 -1.64
N GLY A 113 16.10 -0.94 -2.43
CA GLY A 113 16.36 -1.94 -3.45
C GLY A 113 16.14 -1.47 -4.89
N GLY A 114 16.14 -0.15 -5.14
CA GLY A 114 15.51 0.42 -6.32
C GLY A 114 14.01 0.62 -6.10
N GLU A 115 13.27 0.89 -7.17
CA GLU A 115 11.81 1.00 -7.11
C GLU A 115 11.13 0.46 -8.37
N ARG A 116 9.94 -0.10 -8.17
CA ARG A 116 9.11 -0.65 -9.24
C ARG A 116 8.09 0.36 -9.72
N THR A 117 7.02 0.62 -8.99
CA THR A 117 6.01 1.60 -9.41
C THR A 117 6.38 2.97 -8.82
N PRO A 118 6.45 4.06 -9.62
CA PRO A 118 6.12 4.16 -11.04
C PRO A 118 7.36 4.12 -11.98
N HIS A 119 8.55 3.86 -11.43
CA HIS A 119 9.81 4.19 -12.08
C HIS A 119 10.46 3.08 -12.90
N ASN A 120 10.21 1.82 -12.52
CA ASN A 120 10.93 0.61 -12.96
C ASN A 120 12.46 0.81 -12.98
N ASP A 121 13.00 1.25 -11.85
CA ASP A 121 14.37 1.72 -11.71
C ASP A 121 15.13 0.85 -10.69
N SER A 122 16.01 -0.02 -11.20
CA SER A 122 16.80 -0.93 -10.37
C SER A 122 18.09 -0.29 -9.83
N LYS A 123 18.46 0.92 -10.27
CA LYS A 123 19.72 1.58 -9.93
C LYS A 123 19.57 2.61 -8.83
N ILE A 124 18.46 3.33 -8.79
CA ILE A 124 18.20 4.34 -7.75
C ILE A 124 18.30 3.72 -6.35
N ARG A 125 18.76 4.49 -5.38
CA ARG A 125 18.88 4.05 -3.98
C ARG A 125 18.21 5.02 -3.01
N ALA A 126 17.92 4.54 -1.81
CA ALA A 126 17.33 5.35 -0.76
C ALA A 126 18.21 6.57 -0.44
N SER A 127 17.60 7.68 -0.05
CA SER A 127 18.30 8.93 0.25
C SER A 127 17.52 9.77 1.26
N PHE A 128 18.22 10.31 2.25
CA PHE A 128 17.75 11.47 3.02
C PHE A 128 18.22 12.74 2.32
N ILE A 129 17.33 13.70 2.15
CA ILE A 129 17.58 14.93 1.41
C ILE A 129 17.16 16.11 2.27
N ASN A 130 17.95 17.19 2.18
CA ASN A 130 17.68 18.46 2.85
C ASN A 130 17.62 18.36 4.39
N LEU A 131 18.59 17.65 4.97
CA LEU A 131 18.83 17.64 6.42
C LEU A 131 19.47 18.98 6.84
N ASP A 132 18.95 19.58 7.90
CA ASP A 132 19.50 20.78 8.54
C ASP A 132 19.86 20.50 10.02
N HIS A 133 20.29 21.53 10.76
CA HIS A 133 20.62 21.39 12.18
C HIS A 133 19.42 21.10 13.09
N ASN A 134 18.19 21.31 12.59
CA ASN A 134 16.95 21.11 13.35
C ASN A 134 16.33 19.74 13.09
N ALA A 135 16.78 19.02 12.06
CA ALA A 135 16.35 17.66 11.75
C ALA A 135 16.74 16.70 12.88
N ASP A 136 15.80 16.53 13.81
CA ASP A 136 15.94 15.63 14.94
C ASP A 136 15.51 14.19 14.60
N ARG A 137 15.61 13.33 15.60
CA ARG A 137 15.23 11.91 15.47
C ARG A 137 13.79 11.73 15.03
N GLU A 138 12.86 12.51 15.57
CA GLU A 138 11.43 12.42 15.23
C GLU A 138 11.21 12.84 13.77
N THR A 139 11.84 13.94 13.36
CA THR A 139 11.78 14.47 11.99
C THR A 139 12.25 13.43 10.97
N MET A 140 13.37 12.76 11.24
CA MET A 140 13.87 11.71 10.34
C MET A 140 12.96 10.46 10.32
N ILE A 141 12.41 10.05 11.47
CA ILE A 141 11.44 8.93 11.52
C ILE A 141 10.21 9.26 10.67
N ARG A 142 9.67 10.47 10.84
CA ARG A 142 8.53 10.96 10.07
C ARG A 142 8.84 11.02 8.59
N ALA A 143 10.00 11.54 8.20
CA ALA A 143 10.42 11.58 6.80
C ALA A 143 10.43 10.18 6.17
N VAL A 144 10.84 9.11 6.89
CA VAL A 144 10.77 7.73 6.37
C VAL A 144 9.32 7.29 6.12
N ILE A 145 8.41 7.55 7.07
CA ILE A 145 6.98 7.24 6.95
C ILE A 145 6.35 8.03 5.79
N GLU A 146 6.66 9.33 5.70
CA GLU A 146 6.20 10.25 4.66
C GLU A 146 6.72 9.81 3.28
N GLY A 147 7.99 9.40 3.16
CA GLY A 147 8.56 8.88 1.91
C GLY A 147 7.84 7.64 1.37
N VAL A 148 7.53 6.67 2.24
CA VAL A 148 6.72 5.49 1.84
C VAL A 148 5.29 5.91 1.51
N THR A 149 4.75 6.87 2.25
CA THR A 149 3.41 7.43 1.99
C THR A 149 3.33 8.09 0.61
N PHE A 150 4.37 8.82 0.20
CA PHE A 150 4.48 9.41 -1.13
C PHE A 150 4.60 8.34 -2.21
N ALA A 151 5.30 7.22 -1.96
CA ALA A 151 5.33 6.09 -2.88
C ALA A 151 3.95 5.42 -3.07
N PHE A 152 3.11 5.38 -2.03
CA PHE A 152 1.70 4.98 -2.18
C PHE A 152 0.90 5.96 -3.00
N ARG A 153 1.15 7.27 -2.86
CA ARG A 153 0.50 8.27 -3.69
C ARG A 153 0.94 8.20 -5.15
N ASP A 154 2.22 7.95 -5.42
CA ASP A 154 2.71 7.67 -6.79
C ASP A 154 2.02 6.44 -7.39
N SER A 155 1.88 5.36 -6.61
CA SER A 155 1.13 4.17 -7.03
C SER A 155 -0.35 4.50 -7.31
N PHE A 156 -0.98 5.29 -6.45
CA PHE A 156 -2.37 5.72 -6.61
C PHE A 156 -2.57 6.57 -7.87
N ASP A 157 -1.71 7.55 -8.11
CA ASP A 157 -1.77 8.40 -9.30
C ASP A 157 -1.52 7.55 -10.57
N ALA A 158 -0.65 6.53 -10.50
CA ALA A 158 -0.42 5.60 -11.61
C ALA A 158 -1.60 4.67 -11.90
N LEU A 159 -2.34 4.22 -10.87
CA LEU A 159 -3.56 3.43 -11.06
C LEU A 159 -4.70 4.28 -11.61
N THR A 160 -4.94 5.45 -11.00
CA THR A 160 -6.07 6.33 -11.37
C THR A 160 -5.90 6.96 -12.76
N SER A 161 -4.66 7.13 -13.25
CA SER A 161 -4.40 7.60 -14.62
C SER A 161 -4.94 6.65 -15.70
N THR A 162 -5.18 5.38 -15.37
CA THR A 162 -5.73 4.36 -16.27
C THR A 162 -7.26 4.32 -16.28
N GLY A 163 -7.92 5.18 -15.49
CA GLY A 163 -9.38 5.23 -15.36
C GLY A 163 -9.94 4.44 -14.17
N THR A 164 -9.09 3.88 -13.31
CA THR A 164 -9.51 3.21 -12.06
C THR A 164 -10.04 4.24 -11.06
N ASP A 165 -11.30 4.09 -10.63
CA ASP A 165 -11.96 4.96 -9.66
C ASP A 165 -11.93 4.35 -8.25
N ILE A 166 -11.00 4.81 -7.41
CA ILE A 166 -10.84 4.33 -6.02
C ILE A 166 -11.45 5.37 -5.07
N LYS A 167 -12.43 4.96 -4.27
CA LYS A 167 -13.15 5.85 -3.34
C LYS A 167 -12.80 5.66 -1.87
N GLN A 168 -12.33 4.47 -1.53
CA GLN A 168 -11.94 4.09 -0.18
C GLN A 168 -10.97 2.92 -0.26
N LEU A 169 -10.16 2.75 0.79
CA LEU A 169 -9.22 1.63 0.87
C LEU A 169 -9.43 0.87 2.17
N VAL A 170 -9.07 -0.42 2.17
CA VAL A 170 -8.88 -1.19 3.40
C VAL A 170 -7.38 -1.31 3.69
N ALA A 171 -6.95 -1.00 4.91
CA ALA A 171 -5.56 -1.18 5.33
C ALA A 171 -5.30 -2.59 5.86
N VAL A 172 -4.29 -3.25 5.30
CA VAL A 172 -3.80 -4.56 5.74
C VAL A 172 -2.27 -4.55 5.92
N GLY A 173 -1.71 -5.63 6.47
CA GLY A 173 -0.28 -5.76 6.72
C GLY A 173 0.15 -5.25 8.10
N GLY A 174 1.42 -5.48 8.47
CA GLY A 174 1.92 -5.17 9.81
C GLY A 174 1.95 -3.68 10.12
N GLY A 175 2.24 -2.83 9.12
CA GLY A 175 2.32 -1.39 9.29
C GLY A 175 0.97 -0.71 9.50
N SER A 176 -0.15 -1.35 9.15
CA SER A 176 -1.49 -0.79 9.39
C SER A 176 -1.87 -0.68 10.87
N LYS A 177 -1.06 -1.26 11.77
CA LYS A 177 -1.17 -1.07 13.22
C LYS A 177 -0.79 0.34 13.67
N SER A 178 -0.01 1.07 12.88
CA SER A 178 0.31 2.48 13.14
C SER A 178 -0.81 3.36 12.57
N GLU A 179 -1.70 3.86 13.43
CA GLU A 179 -2.75 4.78 13.00
C GLU A 179 -2.18 6.07 12.40
N TYR A 180 -1.04 6.55 12.91
CA TYR A 180 -0.31 7.68 12.34
C TYR A 180 0.05 7.45 10.87
N TRP A 181 0.61 6.28 10.55
CA TRP A 181 1.00 5.95 9.18
C TRP A 181 -0.22 5.80 8.26
N VAL A 182 -1.27 5.13 8.73
CA VAL A 182 -2.53 5.02 7.98
C VAL A 182 -3.14 6.41 7.74
N GLN A 183 -3.08 7.31 8.72
CA GLN A 183 -3.57 8.68 8.57
C GLN A 183 -2.73 9.52 7.61
N ALA A 184 -1.40 9.34 7.57
CA ALA A 184 -0.53 9.97 6.58
C ALA A 184 -0.91 9.54 5.16
N ILE A 185 -1.15 8.23 4.94
CA ILE A 185 -1.60 7.71 3.63
C ILE A 185 -2.99 8.24 3.29
N ALA A 186 -3.96 8.15 4.19
CA ALA A 186 -5.31 8.68 4.00
C ALA A 186 -5.26 10.16 3.59
N THR A 187 -4.50 10.96 4.35
CA THR A 187 -4.30 12.39 4.10
C THR A 187 -3.65 12.63 2.76
N THR A 188 -2.61 11.91 2.37
CA THR A 188 -1.93 12.11 1.08
C THR A 188 -2.81 11.70 -0.10
N LEU A 189 -3.61 10.64 0.03
CA LEU A 189 -4.53 10.19 -1.01
C LEU A 189 -5.79 11.06 -1.09
N GLY A 190 -6.16 11.74 0.00
CA GLY A 190 -7.43 12.45 0.12
C GLY A 190 -8.63 11.50 0.26
N LEU A 191 -8.41 10.27 0.72
CA LEU A 191 -9.42 9.20 0.78
C LEU A 191 -9.46 8.55 2.17
N PRO A 192 -10.65 8.13 2.64
CA PRO A 192 -10.77 7.38 3.88
C PRO A 192 -10.15 5.99 3.77
N ILE A 193 -9.52 5.53 4.86
CA ILE A 193 -8.94 4.18 4.95
C ILE A 193 -9.55 3.42 6.12
N SER A 194 -10.18 2.29 5.80
CA SER A 194 -10.80 1.39 6.75
C SER A 194 -9.78 0.43 7.36
N ILE A 195 -9.74 0.35 8.69
CA ILE A 195 -8.97 -0.63 9.45
C ILE A 195 -9.91 -1.76 9.89
N PRO A 196 -9.70 -3.01 9.45
CA PRO A 196 -10.53 -4.13 9.85
C PRO A 196 -10.31 -4.51 11.33
N VAL A 197 -11.26 -5.22 11.92
CA VAL A 197 -11.04 -5.97 13.18
C VAL A 197 -9.90 -6.95 12.96
N SER A 198 -9.05 -7.16 13.97
CA SER A 198 -7.93 -8.11 13.86
C SER A 198 -8.42 -9.50 13.43
N GLY A 199 -7.81 -10.05 12.38
CA GLY A 199 -8.12 -11.36 11.82
C GLY A 199 -7.15 -11.72 10.70
N ASP A 200 -7.19 -12.97 10.25
CA ASP A 200 -6.42 -13.42 9.07
C ASP A 200 -7.30 -13.31 7.82
N TYR A 201 -7.02 -12.29 7.01
CA TYR A 201 -7.69 -12.03 5.74
C TYR A 201 -6.76 -12.23 4.54
N GLY A 202 -5.61 -12.88 4.75
CA GLY A 202 -4.58 -13.05 3.73
C GLY A 202 -4.93 -14.10 2.68
N GLY A 203 -3.95 -14.38 1.81
CA GLY A 203 -4.12 -15.31 0.68
C GLY A 203 -4.61 -16.71 1.07
N ALA A 204 -4.25 -17.21 2.25
CA ALA A 204 -4.73 -18.51 2.75
C ALA A 204 -6.26 -18.51 2.99
N PHE A 205 -6.78 -17.46 3.63
CA PHE A 205 -8.22 -17.29 3.82
C PHE A 205 -8.94 -17.07 2.48
N GLY A 206 -8.31 -16.32 1.57
CA GLY A 206 -8.77 -16.18 0.20
C GLY A 206 -8.86 -17.50 -0.58
N ALA A 207 -7.86 -18.36 -0.47
CA ALA A 207 -7.85 -19.69 -1.09
C ALA A 207 -8.97 -20.60 -0.54
N ALA A 208 -9.24 -20.52 0.77
CA ALA A 208 -10.38 -21.21 1.38
C ALA A 208 -11.71 -20.70 0.80
N ARG A 209 -11.88 -19.38 0.65
CA ARG A 209 -13.06 -18.78 0.01
C ARG A 209 -13.19 -19.19 -1.46
N LEU A 210 -12.11 -19.19 -2.24
CA LEU A 210 -12.11 -19.69 -3.62
C LEU A 210 -12.55 -21.16 -3.71
N SER A 211 -12.18 -21.98 -2.72
CA SER A 211 -12.64 -23.37 -2.64
C SER A 211 -14.14 -23.47 -2.36
N MET A 212 -14.71 -22.55 -1.57
CA MET A 212 -16.17 -22.46 -1.38
C MET A 212 -16.89 -22.05 -2.67
N ILE A 213 -16.31 -21.13 -3.45
CA ILE A 213 -16.85 -20.74 -4.77
C ILE A 213 -16.86 -21.94 -5.72
N ALA A 214 -15.77 -22.72 -5.76
CA ALA A 214 -15.69 -23.93 -6.58
C ALA A 214 -16.70 -25.01 -6.16
N GLN A 215 -17.17 -24.99 -4.92
CA GLN A 215 -18.23 -25.86 -4.39
C GLN A 215 -19.65 -25.30 -4.62
N GLY A 216 -19.78 -24.16 -5.31
CA GLY A 216 -21.07 -23.59 -5.72
C GLY A 216 -21.55 -22.39 -4.91
N ALA A 217 -20.78 -21.89 -3.94
CA ALA A 217 -21.13 -20.64 -3.26
C ALA A 217 -20.96 -19.44 -4.21
N SER A 218 -21.84 -18.44 -4.09
CA SER A 218 -21.69 -17.21 -4.87
C SER A 218 -20.53 -16.36 -4.35
N LYS A 219 -19.86 -15.61 -5.25
CA LYS A 219 -18.80 -14.66 -4.86
C LYS A 219 -19.29 -13.63 -3.84
N ASP A 220 -20.54 -13.17 -3.96
CA ASP A 220 -21.11 -12.16 -3.05
C ASP A 220 -21.38 -12.72 -1.65
N GLU A 221 -21.49 -14.05 -1.50
CA GLU A 221 -21.72 -14.72 -0.22
C GLU A 221 -20.41 -15.00 0.53
N VAL A 222 -19.29 -15.15 -0.18
CA VAL A 222 -18.02 -15.59 0.43
C VAL A 222 -16.93 -14.53 0.38
N ALA A 223 -16.85 -13.71 -0.66
CA ALA A 223 -15.88 -12.62 -0.77
C ALA A 223 -16.37 -11.35 -0.06
N ILE A 224 -16.83 -11.51 1.18
CA ILE A 224 -17.39 -10.41 1.97
C ILE A 224 -16.23 -9.62 2.63
N PRO A 225 -16.26 -8.28 2.59
CA PRO A 225 -15.32 -7.45 3.32
C PRO A 225 -15.31 -7.75 4.83
N PRO A 226 -14.15 -7.65 5.50
CA PRO A 226 -14.07 -7.86 6.94
C PRO A 226 -14.90 -6.82 7.70
N LYS A 227 -15.28 -7.15 8.94
CA LYS A 227 -15.87 -6.17 9.85
C LYS A 227 -14.87 -5.04 10.10
N ILE A 228 -15.29 -3.80 9.87
CA ILE A 228 -14.44 -2.63 10.08
C ILE A 228 -14.40 -2.26 11.57
N LYS A 229 -13.19 -2.08 12.10
CA LYS A 229 -12.94 -1.63 13.47
C LYS A 229 -12.98 -0.11 13.57
N LYS A 230 -12.35 0.57 12.61
CA LYS A 230 -12.19 2.03 12.58
C LYS A 230 -12.04 2.52 11.15
N ILE A 231 -12.55 3.70 10.85
CA ILE A 231 -12.26 4.42 9.60
C ILE A 231 -11.31 5.56 9.97
N ILE A 232 -10.20 5.67 9.25
CA ILE A 232 -9.25 6.78 9.39
C ILE A 232 -9.55 7.77 8.27
N GLU A 233 -10.03 8.95 8.66
CA GLU A 233 -10.30 10.05 7.75
C GLU A 233 -9.01 10.82 7.42
N PRO A 234 -8.90 11.39 6.20
CA PRO A 234 -7.81 12.30 5.86
C PRO A 234 -7.84 13.55 6.75
N VAL A 235 -6.68 14.05 7.14
CA VAL A 235 -6.56 15.36 7.81
C VAL A 235 -6.52 16.43 6.73
N LEU A 236 -7.71 16.84 6.26
CA LEU A 236 -7.86 17.77 5.13
C LEU A 236 -7.02 19.05 5.25
N PRO A 237 -6.87 19.69 6.43
CA PRO A 237 -6.01 20.87 6.57
C PRO A 237 -4.53 20.64 6.31
N LEU A 238 -4.06 19.38 6.21
CA LEU A 238 -2.68 19.03 5.88
C LEU A 238 -2.53 18.50 4.45
N HIS A 239 -3.63 18.34 3.70
CA HIS A 239 -3.61 17.69 2.39
C HIS A 239 -2.68 18.42 1.42
N ASP A 240 -2.81 19.74 1.32
CA ASP A 240 -2.05 20.56 0.39
C ASP A 240 -0.55 20.57 0.75
N GLU A 241 -0.21 20.56 2.04
CA GLU A 241 1.17 20.45 2.53
C GLU A 241 1.78 19.09 2.16
N TYR A 242 1.02 18.00 2.28
CA TYR A 242 1.47 16.68 1.82
C TYR A 242 1.65 16.61 0.30
N LEU A 243 0.77 17.25 -0.48
CA LEU A 243 0.94 17.33 -1.94
C LEU A 243 2.14 18.21 -2.34
N SER A 244 2.40 19.27 -1.60
CA SER A 244 3.60 20.10 -1.80
C SER A 244 4.87 19.29 -1.55
N ALA A 245 4.94 18.57 -0.42
CA ALA A 245 6.06 17.69 -0.10
C ALA A 245 6.24 16.55 -1.12
N LEU A 246 5.14 15.97 -1.61
CA LEU A 246 5.15 14.98 -2.69
C LEU A 246 5.78 15.54 -3.98
N ASN A 247 5.51 16.80 -4.34
CA ASN A 247 6.11 17.42 -5.52
C ASN A 247 7.63 17.58 -5.36
N SER A 248 8.09 17.94 -4.16
CA SER A 248 9.52 17.98 -3.83
C SER A 248 10.16 16.58 -3.85
N TYR A 249 9.47 15.57 -3.31
CA TYR A 249 9.86 14.16 -3.38
C TYR A 249 10.03 13.68 -4.84
N ARG A 250 9.06 13.96 -5.72
CA ARG A 250 9.11 13.60 -7.15
C ARG A 250 10.24 14.31 -7.88
N SER A 251 10.45 15.59 -7.59
CA SER A 251 11.53 16.39 -8.19
C SER A 251 12.90 15.86 -7.78
N THR A 252 13.03 15.43 -6.52
CA THR A 252 14.24 14.81 -5.99
C THR A 252 14.58 13.51 -6.72
N TYR A 253 13.60 12.62 -6.95
CA TYR A 253 13.83 11.41 -7.76
C TYR A 253 14.37 11.75 -9.15
N LYS A 254 13.75 12.72 -9.85
CA LYS A 254 14.18 13.14 -11.19
C LYS A 254 15.63 13.66 -11.19
N ALA A 255 16.02 14.42 -10.16
CA ALA A 255 17.38 14.92 -10.04
C ALA A 255 18.37 13.77 -9.80
N LEU A 256 18.10 12.90 -8.82
CA LEU A 256 19.02 11.82 -8.44
C LEU A 256 19.14 10.74 -9.53
N LYS A 257 18.08 10.46 -10.29
CA LYS A 257 18.12 9.52 -11.42
C LYS A 257 19.18 9.89 -12.45
N THR A 258 19.48 11.18 -12.62
CA THR A 258 20.52 11.63 -13.57
C THR A 258 21.94 11.37 -13.09
N LEU A 259 22.13 11.00 -11.82
CA LEU A 259 23.43 10.80 -11.18
C LEU A 259 23.84 9.31 -11.11
N THR A 260 22.95 8.38 -11.46
CA THR A 260 23.11 6.92 -11.26
C THR A 260 22.73 6.12 -12.50
#